data_AF-A0A0F4Z0B4-F1
#
_entry.id   AF-A0A0F4Z0B4-F1
#
_cell.length_a   1.000
_cell.length_b   1.000
_cell.length_c   1.000
_cell.angle_alpha   90.00
_cell.angle_beta   90.00
_cell.angle_gamma   90.00
#
_symmetry.space_group_name_H-M   'P 1'
#
loop_
_entity.id
_entity.type
_entity.pdbx_description
1 polymer ?
#
loop_
_entity_poly.entity_id
_entity_poly.type
_entity_poly.pdbx_seq_one_letter_code
_entity_poly.pdbx_strand_id
1 'polypeptide(L)'
;MSAQGYKRVLDFWFGRKGSRDYLKEKSFWYGSPADDEHLRRVFANDYEAAKNGKYDDWIQAGDGEGALALIILLDQVPRNIFRGTPQAYATDSKAIAVARYAVDKGWDKHLPTIQRRYMYSPFNHSENLADQEMSLKLFTELGDSKHLYWARNFYDQIKQNGRLHLPRQILIHSFGRASLIPPSTGTRNSA
;
A
#
# COMPACT_ATOMS: atom_id res chain seq x y z
N MET A 1 25.58 7.36 -0.48
CA MET A 1 24.79 7.17 -1.72
C MET A 1 23.29 7.18 -1.40
N SER A 2 22.85 7.96 -0.41
CA SER A 2 22.48 9.40 -0.47
C SER A 2 21.23 9.68 -1.29
N ALA A 3 20.08 9.82 -0.60
CA ALA A 3 18.84 10.57 -0.92
C ALA A 3 18.18 10.53 -2.33
N GLN A 4 18.79 9.93 -3.34
CA GLN A 4 18.27 9.85 -4.72
C GLN A 4 17.62 8.50 -5.01
N GLY A 5 17.99 7.43 -4.29
CA GLY A 5 17.46 6.09 -4.50
C GLY A 5 15.94 6.00 -4.28
N TYR A 6 15.43 6.62 -3.21
CA TYR A 6 13.98 6.61 -2.94
C TYR A 6 13.19 7.38 -3.99
N LYS A 7 13.75 8.48 -4.54
CA LYS A 7 13.09 9.25 -5.61
C LYS A 7 12.90 8.42 -6.87
N ARG A 8 13.87 7.56 -7.23
CA ARG A 8 13.70 6.63 -8.36
C ARG A 8 12.50 5.69 -8.17
N VAL A 9 12.29 5.18 -6.94
CA VAL A 9 11.14 4.33 -6.62
C VAL A 9 9.84 5.12 -6.75
N LEU A 10 9.78 6.33 -6.19
CA LEU A 10 8.59 7.18 -6.27
C LEU A 10 8.29 7.65 -7.69
N ASP A 11 9.30 8.04 -8.46
CA ASP A 11 9.16 8.48 -9.85
C ASP A 11 8.68 7.32 -10.74
N PHE A 12 9.18 6.10 -10.50
CA PHE A 12 8.67 4.91 -11.19
C PHE A 12 7.20 4.66 -10.82
N TRP A 13 6.89 4.66 -9.52
CA TRP A 13 5.58 4.23 -9.04
C TRP A 13 4.49 5.25 -9.33
N PHE A 14 4.76 6.53 -9.12
CA PHE A 14 3.81 7.64 -9.22
C PHE A 14 4.01 8.55 -10.42
N GLY A 15 5.03 8.33 -11.23
CA GLY A 15 5.48 9.32 -12.22
C GLY A 15 6.30 10.44 -11.57
N ARG A 16 7.11 11.11 -12.36
CA ARG A 16 7.95 12.22 -11.88
C ARG A 16 7.08 13.42 -11.51
N LYS A 17 7.32 14.07 -10.37
CA LYS A 17 6.62 15.31 -10.00
C LYS A 17 6.66 16.34 -11.14
N GLY A 18 5.50 16.88 -11.51
CA GLY A 18 5.35 17.85 -12.61
C GLY A 18 5.24 17.26 -14.03
N SER A 19 5.39 15.94 -14.18
CA SER A 19 5.14 15.27 -15.47
C SER A 19 3.65 15.11 -15.76
N ARG A 20 3.30 14.86 -17.03
CA ARG A 20 1.91 14.62 -17.46
C ARG A 20 1.30 13.35 -16.84
N ASP A 21 2.14 12.40 -16.47
CA ASP A 21 1.74 11.11 -15.93
C ASP A 21 1.86 11.03 -14.40
N TYR A 22 2.20 12.14 -13.73
CA TYR A 22 2.25 12.23 -12.28
C TYR A 22 0.90 11.90 -11.64
N LEU A 23 0.90 10.96 -10.68
CA LEU A 23 -0.26 10.44 -9.96
C LEU A 23 -1.34 9.83 -10.86
N LYS A 24 -1.01 9.48 -12.10
CA LYS A 24 -1.89 8.70 -12.98
C LYS A 24 -1.74 7.22 -12.68
N GLU A 25 -2.87 6.51 -12.73
CA GLU A 25 -2.91 5.07 -12.53
C GLU A 25 -1.96 4.34 -13.48
N LYS A 26 -1.30 3.32 -12.95
CA LYS A 26 -0.39 2.45 -13.70
C LYS A 26 -0.94 1.03 -13.71
N SER A 27 -0.76 0.28 -14.79
CA SER A 27 -1.26 -1.10 -14.92
C SER A 27 -0.78 -2.00 -13.78
N PHE A 28 0.49 -1.87 -13.42
CA PHE A 28 1.14 -2.67 -12.39
C PHE A 28 0.63 -2.43 -10.97
N TRP A 29 -0.13 -1.35 -10.72
CA TRP A 29 -0.86 -1.16 -9.46
C TRP A 29 -2.00 -2.14 -9.28
N TYR A 30 -2.43 -2.79 -10.36
CA TYR A 30 -3.39 -3.88 -10.33
C TYR A 30 -2.65 -5.20 -10.59
N GLY A 31 -1.79 -5.20 -11.60
CA GLY A 31 -0.93 -6.33 -11.91
C GLY A 31 -1.52 -7.26 -12.97
N SER A 32 -0.61 -7.84 -13.72
CA SER A 32 -0.77 -8.83 -14.76
C SER A 32 0.54 -9.63 -14.82
N PRO A 33 0.60 -10.81 -15.46
CA PRO A 33 1.85 -11.54 -15.60
C PRO A 33 2.97 -10.68 -16.24
N ALA A 34 2.61 -9.79 -17.17
CA ALA A 34 3.55 -8.86 -17.79
C ALA A 34 4.04 -7.78 -16.81
N ASP A 35 3.14 -7.20 -16.00
CA ASP A 35 3.51 -6.24 -14.96
C ASP A 35 4.39 -6.87 -13.89
N ASP A 36 4.13 -8.12 -13.51
CA ASP A 36 4.91 -8.85 -12.50
C ASP A 36 6.34 -9.09 -12.97
N GLU A 37 6.50 -9.50 -14.24
CA GLU A 37 7.82 -9.65 -14.85
C GLU A 37 8.55 -8.32 -15.00
N HIS A 38 7.84 -7.25 -15.37
CA HIS A 38 8.41 -5.92 -15.42
C HIS A 38 8.91 -5.46 -14.04
N LEU A 39 8.08 -5.58 -13.00
CA LEU A 39 8.45 -5.23 -11.63
C LEU A 39 9.61 -6.10 -11.11
N ARG A 40 9.64 -7.39 -11.45
CA ARG A 40 10.73 -8.29 -11.06
C ARG A 40 12.06 -7.83 -11.63
N ARG A 41 12.10 -7.47 -12.92
CA ARG A 41 13.31 -6.93 -13.56
C ARG A 41 13.78 -5.62 -12.93
N VAL A 42 12.85 -4.74 -12.57
CA VAL A 42 13.18 -3.40 -12.07
C VAL A 42 13.57 -3.42 -10.60
N PHE A 43 12.88 -4.20 -9.76
CA PHE A 43 12.95 -4.06 -8.30
C PHE A 43 13.36 -5.31 -7.52
N ALA A 44 13.65 -6.47 -8.15
CA ALA A 44 14.05 -7.66 -7.37
C ALA A 44 15.28 -7.39 -6.47
N ASN A 45 16.29 -6.67 -7.00
CA ASN A 45 17.48 -6.30 -6.23
C ASN A 45 17.17 -5.28 -5.12
N ASP A 46 16.29 -4.32 -5.39
CA ASP A 46 15.89 -3.30 -4.41
C ASP A 46 15.02 -3.88 -3.30
N TYR A 47 14.16 -4.83 -3.63
CA TYR A 47 13.41 -5.62 -2.65
C TYR A 47 14.36 -6.33 -1.70
N GLU A 48 15.34 -7.08 -2.23
CA GLU A 48 16.32 -7.77 -1.37
C GLU A 48 17.18 -6.79 -0.57
N ALA A 49 17.57 -5.64 -1.13
CA ALA A 49 18.29 -4.60 -0.40
C ALA A 49 17.46 -4.00 0.75
N ALA A 50 16.19 -3.64 0.48
CA ALA A 50 15.27 -3.08 1.46
C ALA A 50 14.95 -4.09 2.57
N LYS A 51 14.67 -5.34 2.21
CA LYS A 51 14.43 -6.45 3.13
C LYS A 51 15.61 -6.63 4.09
N ASN A 52 16.84 -6.56 3.59
CA ASN A 52 18.06 -6.68 4.38
C ASN A 52 18.53 -5.37 5.06
N GLY A 53 17.70 -4.32 5.07
CA GLY A 53 17.97 -3.09 5.83
C GLY A 53 18.92 -2.09 5.17
N LYS A 54 19.36 -2.32 3.93
CA LYS A 54 20.30 -1.43 3.23
C LYS A 54 19.75 -0.02 2.96
N TYR A 55 18.43 0.13 3.01
CA TYR A 55 17.73 1.40 2.75
C TYR A 55 17.03 1.96 4.00
N ASP A 56 17.33 1.45 5.21
CA ASP A 56 16.65 1.90 6.44
C ASP A 56 16.92 3.38 6.76
N ASP A 57 18.00 3.94 6.25
CA ASP A 57 18.29 5.38 6.30
C ASP A 57 17.25 6.24 5.56
N TRP A 58 16.53 5.67 4.59
CA TRP A 58 15.47 6.39 3.85
C TRP A 58 14.26 6.71 4.71
N ILE A 59 14.03 5.99 5.82
CA ILE A 59 12.85 6.20 6.66
C ILE A 59 12.70 7.68 7.03
N GLN A 60 13.81 8.37 7.32
CA GLN A 60 13.81 9.77 7.77
C GLN A 60 14.03 10.78 6.64
N ALA A 61 14.12 10.32 5.38
CA ALA A 61 14.46 11.18 4.26
C ALA A 61 13.22 11.79 3.58
N GLY A 62 13.35 13.05 3.17
CA GLY A 62 12.36 13.75 2.34
C GLY A 62 10.98 13.83 2.98
N ASP A 63 10.92 14.05 4.29
CA ASP A 63 9.69 14.21 5.08
C ASP A 63 8.66 13.11 4.78
N GLY A 64 9.08 11.84 4.79
CA GLY A 64 8.19 10.70 4.54
C GLY A 64 8.16 10.19 3.11
N GLU A 65 8.73 10.90 2.13
CA GLU A 65 8.97 10.35 0.78
C GLU A 65 9.81 9.07 0.83
N GLY A 66 10.88 9.05 1.63
CA GLY A 66 11.73 7.88 1.75
C GLY A 66 11.04 6.70 2.45
N ALA A 67 10.24 6.97 3.49
CA ALA A 67 9.39 5.97 4.11
C ALA A 67 8.36 5.38 3.12
N LEU A 68 7.72 6.22 2.30
CA LEU A 68 6.80 5.76 1.26
C LEU A 68 7.47 4.85 0.23
N ALA A 69 8.68 5.21 -0.21
CA ALA A 69 9.45 4.38 -1.13
C ALA A 69 9.79 3.02 -0.54
N LEU A 70 10.18 2.97 0.74
CA LEU A 70 10.40 1.72 1.45
C LEU A 70 9.13 0.89 1.56
N ILE A 71 7.99 1.50 1.87
CA ILE A 71 6.69 0.82 1.91
C ILE A 71 6.38 0.21 0.54
N ILE A 72 6.60 0.93 -0.57
CA ILE A 72 6.40 0.37 -1.92
C ILE A 72 7.27 -0.86 -2.14
N LEU A 73 8.56 -0.80 -1.77
CA LEU A 73 9.47 -1.93 -1.94
C LEU A 73 9.13 -3.12 -1.03
N LEU A 74 8.60 -2.89 0.17
CA LEU A 74 8.37 -3.93 1.18
C LEU A 74 6.93 -4.45 1.22
N ASP A 75 5.97 -3.73 0.65
CA ASP A 75 4.55 -4.10 0.68
C ASP A 75 4.03 -4.31 -0.74
N GLN A 76 4.20 -3.34 -1.65
CA GLN A 76 3.57 -3.41 -2.97
C GLN A 76 4.33 -4.32 -3.95
N VAL A 77 5.63 -4.10 -4.12
CA VAL A 77 6.49 -4.89 -5.01
C VAL A 77 6.41 -6.40 -4.75
N PRO A 78 6.58 -6.92 -3.50
CA PRO A 78 6.57 -8.36 -3.25
C PRO A 78 5.25 -9.02 -3.65
N ARG A 79 4.13 -8.30 -3.56
CA ARG A 79 2.82 -8.82 -3.95
C ARG A 79 2.71 -9.05 -5.47
N ASN A 80 3.47 -8.34 -6.30
CA ASN A 80 3.61 -8.62 -7.73
C ASN A 80 4.69 -9.68 -8.01
N ILE A 81 5.92 -9.45 -7.54
CA ILE A 81 7.07 -10.26 -7.98
C ILE A 81 7.05 -11.69 -7.41
N PHE A 82 6.32 -11.91 -6.31
CA PHE A 82 6.10 -13.22 -5.68
C PHE A 82 4.60 -13.61 -5.62
N ARG A 83 3.80 -13.12 -6.58
CA ARG A 83 2.36 -13.39 -6.67
C ARG A 83 2.01 -14.85 -6.42
N GLY A 84 1.04 -15.08 -5.54
CA GLY A 84 0.53 -16.41 -5.20
C GLY A 84 1.42 -17.23 -4.27
N THR A 85 2.47 -16.63 -3.70
CA THR A 85 3.40 -17.34 -2.80
C THR A 85 3.49 -16.67 -1.42
N PRO A 86 3.88 -17.40 -0.36
CA PRO A 86 4.10 -16.81 0.97
C PRO A 86 5.13 -15.67 0.98
N GLN A 87 6.09 -15.69 0.06
CA GLN A 87 7.14 -14.67 -0.06
C GLN A 87 6.58 -13.27 -0.35
N ALA A 88 5.38 -13.17 -0.92
CA ALA A 88 4.68 -11.91 -1.14
C ALA A 88 4.38 -11.13 0.15
N TYR A 89 4.39 -11.81 1.31
CA TYR A 89 4.03 -11.26 2.62
C TYR A 89 5.20 -11.26 3.61
N ALA A 90 6.37 -11.74 3.18
CA ALA A 90 7.53 -11.96 4.06
C ALA A 90 8.11 -10.67 4.67
N THR A 91 7.73 -9.50 4.14
CA THR A 91 8.22 -8.19 4.56
C THR A 91 7.10 -7.28 5.10
N ASP A 92 5.87 -7.79 5.25
CA ASP A 92 4.71 -7.03 5.74
C ASP A 92 4.99 -6.40 7.12
N SER A 93 5.55 -7.15 8.06
CA SER A 93 5.87 -6.64 9.40
C SER A 93 6.83 -5.44 9.37
N LYS A 94 7.79 -5.45 8.44
CA LYS A 94 8.73 -4.33 8.26
C LYS A 94 8.03 -3.13 7.63
N ALA A 95 7.18 -3.36 6.62
CA ALA A 95 6.39 -2.30 6.01
C ALA A 95 5.46 -1.61 7.03
N ILE A 96 4.81 -2.38 7.92
CA ILE A 96 3.96 -1.86 9.00
C ILE A 96 4.78 -0.99 9.96
N ALA A 97 5.98 -1.42 10.36
CA ALA A 97 6.84 -0.64 11.24
C ALA A 97 7.23 0.72 10.61
N VAL A 98 7.56 0.72 9.31
CA VAL A 98 7.88 1.96 8.57
C VAL A 98 6.65 2.87 8.45
N ALA A 99 5.48 2.31 8.10
CA ALA A 99 4.23 3.05 7.98
C ALA A 99 3.82 3.70 9.31
N ARG A 100 3.92 2.95 10.42
CA ARG A 100 3.63 3.43 11.77
C ARG A 100 4.54 4.59 12.15
N TYR A 101 5.85 4.45 11.93
CA TYR A 101 6.79 5.54 12.19
C TYR A 101 6.45 6.81 11.40
N ALA A 102 6.16 6.70 10.10
CA ALA A 102 5.85 7.86 9.26
C ALA A 102 4.54 8.56 9.67
N VAL A 103 3.51 7.79 10.02
CA VAL A 103 2.21 8.31 10.47
C VAL A 103 2.32 8.95 11.86
N ASP A 104 3.07 8.36 12.78
CA ASP A 104 3.27 8.91 14.13
C ASP A 104 4.02 10.26 14.07
N LYS A 105 4.87 10.45 13.06
CA LYS A 105 5.51 11.74 12.75
C LYS A 105 4.61 12.72 11.99
N GLY A 106 3.45 12.28 11.52
CA GLY A 106 2.51 13.07 10.72
C GLY A 106 3.03 13.40 9.32
N TRP A 107 4.02 12.65 8.82
CA TRP A 107 4.63 12.88 7.51
C TRP A 107 3.71 12.52 6.35
N ASP A 108 2.71 11.69 6.58
CA ASP A 108 1.66 11.39 5.62
C ASP A 108 0.82 12.62 5.25
N LYS A 109 0.65 13.59 6.17
CA LYS A 109 -0.37 14.65 6.05
C LYS A 109 -0.18 15.62 4.89
N HIS A 110 1.05 15.82 4.42
CA HIS A 110 1.34 16.71 3.29
C HIS A 110 1.45 15.95 1.95
N LEU A 111 1.36 14.62 1.97
CA LEU A 111 1.41 13.82 0.75
C LEU A 111 0.08 13.89 0.00
N PRO A 112 0.08 13.84 -1.34
CA PRO A 112 -1.12 13.68 -2.15
C PRO A 112 -1.93 12.45 -1.71
N THR A 113 -3.26 12.53 -1.84
CA THR A 113 -4.19 11.46 -1.45
C THR A 113 -3.75 10.09 -1.95
N ILE A 114 -3.35 9.97 -3.22
CA ILE A 114 -2.90 8.70 -3.81
C ILE A 114 -1.70 8.12 -3.06
N GLN A 115 -0.72 8.96 -2.71
CA GLN A 115 0.48 8.53 -1.99
C GLN A 115 0.17 8.13 -0.55
N ARG A 116 -0.73 8.86 0.13
CA ARG A 116 -1.23 8.51 1.47
C ARG A 116 -1.88 7.13 1.49
N ARG A 117 -2.66 6.76 0.45
CA ARG A 117 -3.26 5.41 0.33
C ARG A 117 -2.21 4.32 0.44
N TYR A 118 -1.11 4.43 -0.31
CA TYR A 118 -0.01 3.47 -0.26
C TYR A 118 0.75 3.49 1.07
N MET A 119 0.87 4.65 1.71
CA MET A 119 1.45 4.73 3.06
C MET A 119 0.60 3.98 4.10
N TYR A 120 -0.72 3.94 3.92
CA TYR A 120 -1.65 3.28 4.84
C TYR A 120 -1.90 1.81 4.51
N SER A 121 -1.62 1.38 3.28
CA SER A 121 -1.83 0.00 2.81
C SER A 121 -1.25 -1.08 3.73
N PRO A 122 -0.05 -0.95 4.34
CA PRO A 122 0.47 -1.98 5.24
C PRO A 122 -0.46 -2.31 6.42
N PHE A 123 -1.11 -1.31 7.02
CA PHE A 123 -2.08 -1.53 8.09
C PHE A 123 -3.29 -2.32 7.60
N ASN A 124 -3.78 -1.96 6.41
CA ASN A 124 -4.92 -2.60 5.77
C ASN A 124 -4.66 -4.06 5.40
N HIS A 125 -3.39 -4.42 5.18
CA HIS A 125 -2.96 -5.78 4.86
C HIS A 125 -2.66 -6.65 6.08
N SER A 126 -2.60 -6.06 7.26
CA SER A 126 -2.27 -6.76 8.50
C SER A 126 -3.43 -7.63 8.98
N GLU A 127 -3.12 -8.79 9.54
CA GLU A 127 -4.10 -9.61 10.27
C GLU A 127 -4.13 -9.30 11.77
N ASN A 128 -3.52 -8.19 12.19
CA ASN A 128 -3.61 -7.68 13.55
C ASN A 128 -4.77 -6.68 13.69
N LEU A 129 -5.58 -6.85 14.74
CA LEU A 129 -6.74 -5.99 14.99
C LEU A 129 -6.36 -4.51 15.20
N ALA A 130 -5.29 -4.22 15.94
CA ALA A 130 -4.85 -2.84 16.19
C ALA A 130 -4.34 -2.14 14.92
N ASP A 131 -3.73 -2.91 14.00
CA ASP A 131 -3.39 -2.39 12.68
C ASP A 131 -4.64 -2.10 11.85
N GLN A 132 -5.66 -2.95 11.90
CA GLN A 132 -6.94 -2.70 11.20
C GLN A 132 -7.69 -1.49 11.77
N GLU A 133 -7.66 -1.27 13.09
CA GLU A 133 -8.20 -0.06 13.72
C GLU A 133 -7.48 1.20 13.22
N MET A 134 -6.15 1.14 13.12
CA MET A 134 -5.33 2.23 12.55
C MET A 134 -5.65 2.46 11.06
N SER A 135 -5.76 1.40 10.27
CA SER A 135 -6.18 1.46 8.86
C SER A 135 -7.51 2.19 8.74
N LEU A 136 -8.51 1.77 9.51
CA LEU A 136 -9.84 2.33 9.45
C LEU A 136 -9.87 3.82 9.81
N LYS A 137 -9.14 4.22 10.85
CA LYS A 137 -8.98 5.63 11.23
C LYS A 137 -8.37 6.44 10.09
N LEU A 138 -7.24 6.00 9.55
CA LEU A 138 -6.49 6.71 8.52
C LEU A 138 -7.27 6.84 7.21
N PHE A 139 -7.94 5.77 6.76
CA PHE A 139 -8.77 5.82 5.55
C PHE A 139 -10.06 6.62 5.75
N THR A 140 -10.57 6.74 6.98
CA THR A 140 -11.68 7.66 7.31
C THR A 140 -11.23 9.11 7.19
N GLU A 141 -10.07 9.46 7.76
CA GLU A 141 -9.47 10.80 7.66
C GLU A 141 -9.08 11.17 6.24
N LEU A 142 -8.73 10.17 5.40
CA LEU A 142 -8.38 10.39 4.00
C LEU A 142 -9.56 10.81 3.13
N GLY A 143 -10.78 10.39 3.46
CA GLY A 143 -12.01 10.73 2.73
C GLY A 143 -12.20 10.02 1.38
N ASP A 144 -11.39 9.01 1.04
CA ASP A 144 -11.56 8.19 -0.17
C ASP A 144 -12.56 7.05 0.10
N SER A 145 -13.82 7.25 -0.30
CA SER A 145 -14.92 6.32 -0.02
C SER A 145 -14.68 4.90 -0.53
N LYS A 146 -13.98 4.74 -1.66
CA LYS A 146 -13.67 3.41 -2.22
C LYS A 146 -12.69 2.66 -1.34
N HIS A 147 -11.66 3.34 -0.86
CA HIS A 147 -10.64 2.71 -0.01
C HIS A 147 -11.18 2.49 1.41
N LEU A 148 -12.00 3.40 1.91
CA LEU A 148 -12.68 3.26 3.20
C LEU A 148 -13.62 2.03 3.22
N TYR A 149 -14.32 1.74 2.12
CA TYR A 149 -15.12 0.52 2.00
C TYR A 149 -14.26 -0.74 2.27
N TRP A 150 -13.09 -0.83 1.65
CA TRP A 150 -12.18 -1.96 1.83
C TRP A 150 -11.59 -2.01 3.24
N ALA A 151 -11.16 -0.87 3.78
CA ALA A 151 -10.66 -0.80 5.16
C ALA A 151 -11.71 -1.27 6.17
N ARG A 152 -12.98 -0.91 5.98
CA ARG A 152 -14.09 -1.40 6.79
C ARG A 152 -14.26 -2.91 6.68
N ASN A 153 -14.27 -3.43 5.45
CA ASN A 153 -14.47 -4.85 5.19
C ASN A 153 -13.36 -5.70 5.83
N PHE A 154 -12.09 -5.30 5.67
CA PHE A 154 -10.97 -6.01 6.29
C PHE A 154 -11.00 -5.92 7.81
N TYR A 155 -11.32 -4.76 8.38
CA TYR A 155 -11.54 -4.62 9.82
C TYR A 155 -12.61 -5.59 10.32
N ASP A 156 -13.77 -5.67 9.67
CA ASP A 156 -14.86 -6.54 10.07
C ASP A 156 -14.46 -8.02 9.97
N GLN A 157 -13.72 -8.42 8.92
CA GLN A 157 -13.20 -9.79 8.78
C GLN A 157 -12.24 -10.16 9.92
N ILE A 158 -11.26 -9.30 10.23
CA ILE A 158 -10.30 -9.53 11.31
C ILE A 158 -10.98 -9.53 12.67
N LYS A 159 -11.91 -8.60 12.91
CA LYS A 159 -12.66 -8.54 14.17
C LYS A 159 -13.49 -9.80 14.41
N GLN A 160 -14.09 -10.36 13.37
CA GLN A 160 -14.95 -11.54 13.49
C GLN A 160 -14.15 -12.85 13.50
N ASN A 161 -13.08 -12.94 12.71
CA ASN A 161 -12.45 -14.23 12.39
C ASN A 161 -10.95 -14.30 12.69
N GLY A 162 -10.32 -13.19 13.06
CA GLY A 162 -8.88 -13.09 13.29
C GLY A 162 -8.01 -13.27 12.03
N ARG A 163 -8.60 -13.33 10.84
CA ARG A 163 -7.89 -13.53 9.56
C ARG A 163 -8.65 -12.95 8.37
N LEU A 164 -7.93 -12.62 7.30
CA LEU A 164 -8.54 -12.19 6.03
C LEU A 164 -8.99 -13.42 5.23
N HIS A 165 -10.21 -13.36 4.69
CA HIS A 165 -10.75 -14.41 3.80
C HIS A 165 -10.44 -14.16 2.34
N LEU A 166 -10.35 -12.88 1.95
CA LEU A 166 -9.87 -12.55 0.62
C LEU A 166 -8.40 -12.96 0.53
N PRO A 167 -7.97 -13.62 -0.58
CA PRO A 167 -6.56 -13.83 -0.82
C PRO A 167 -5.86 -12.49 -0.64
N ARG A 168 -4.80 -12.42 0.18
CA ARG A 168 -4.01 -11.19 0.36
C ARG A 168 -3.57 -10.59 -0.99
N GLN A 169 -3.50 -11.42 -2.03
CA GLN A 169 -3.32 -11.04 -3.43
C GLN A 169 -4.35 -10.02 -4.00
N ILE A 170 -5.60 -10.04 -3.51
CA ILE A 170 -6.68 -9.16 -3.97
C ILE A 170 -6.54 -7.74 -3.37
N LEU A 171 -5.79 -7.58 -2.27
CA LEU A 171 -5.55 -6.29 -1.63
C LEU A 171 -4.94 -5.25 -2.58
N ILE A 172 -4.17 -5.68 -3.58
CA ILE A 172 -3.62 -4.79 -4.64
C ILE A 172 -4.72 -4.30 -5.60
N HIS A 173 -5.65 -5.18 -6.01
CA HIS A 173 -6.55 -4.95 -7.16
C HIS A 173 -7.86 -4.25 -6.75
N SER A 174 -8.25 -4.39 -5.49
CA SER A 174 -9.49 -3.87 -4.93
C SER A 174 -9.57 -2.33 -4.91
N PHE A 175 -8.43 -1.66 -4.96
CA PHE A 175 -8.35 -0.20 -4.86
C PHE A 175 -8.71 0.58 -6.14
N GLY A 176 -8.84 -0.10 -7.30
CA GLY A 176 -9.24 0.55 -8.56
C GLY A 176 -10.35 -0.14 -9.36
N ARG A 177 -10.66 -1.42 -9.14
CA ARG A 177 -11.80 -2.06 -9.82
C ARG A 177 -13.11 -1.81 -9.09
N ALA A 178 -13.89 -0.85 -9.60
CA ALA A 178 -15.26 -0.56 -9.16
C ALA A 178 -16.17 -1.81 -9.13
N SER A 179 -15.86 -2.82 -9.96
CA SER A 179 -16.62 -4.06 -10.09
C SER A 179 -16.56 -5.01 -8.88
N LEU A 180 -15.68 -4.77 -7.90
CA LEU A 180 -15.60 -5.57 -6.67
C LEU A 180 -16.28 -4.90 -5.47
N ILE A 181 -16.76 -3.66 -5.62
CA ILE A 181 -17.58 -2.99 -4.60
C ILE A 181 -19.03 -3.40 -4.88
N PRO A 182 -19.69 -4.19 -4.03
CA PRO A 182 -21.11 -4.46 -4.17
C PRO A 182 -21.88 -3.13 -4.16
N PRO A 183 -22.93 -2.98 -4.97
CA PRO A 183 -23.72 -1.75 -4.98
C PRO A 183 -24.19 -1.45 -3.56
N SER A 184 -24.14 -0.18 -3.16
CA SER A 184 -24.61 0.24 -1.84
C SER A 184 -26.03 -0.29 -1.65
N THR A 185 -26.24 -1.16 -0.66
CA THR A 185 -27.58 -1.52 -0.24
C THR A 185 -28.18 -0.29 0.40
N GLY A 186 -28.82 0.55 -0.42
CA GLY A 186 -29.67 1.62 0.07
C GLY A 186 -30.64 1.00 1.04
N THR A 187 -30.61 1.49 2.28
CA THR A 187 -31.66 1.23 3.26
C THR A 187 -32.99 1.54 2.59
N ARG A 188 -33.75 0.50 2.23
CA ARG A 188 -35.17 0.66 1.99
C ARG A 188 -35.76 1.05 3.34
N ASN A 189 -36.02 2.34 3.51
CA ASN A 189 -37.01 2.75 4.50
C ASN A 189 -38.33 2.12 4.04
N SER A 190 -38.72 1.05 4.72
CA SER A 190 -40.10 0.59 4.74
C SER A 190 -40.92 1.65 5.49
N ALA A 191 -41.72 2.39 4.73
CA ALA A 191 -42.92 3.03 5.24
C ALA A 191 -44.02 1.97 5.46
#